data_AF-A0AAV9IVI0-F1
#
_entry.id   AF-A0AAV9IVI0-F1
#
_cell.length_a   1.000
_cell.length_b   1.000
_cell.length_c   1.000
_cell.angle_alpha   90.00
_cell.angle_beta   90.00
_cell.angle_gamma   90.00
#
_symmetry.space_group_name_H-M   'P 1'
#
loop_
_entity.id
_entity.type
_entity.pdbx_description
1 polymer ?
#
loop_
_entity_poly.entity_id
_entity_poly.type
_entity_poly.pdbx_seq_one_letter_code
_entity_poly.pdbx_strand_id
1 'polypeptide(L)'
;MLFVPSLSRALAHSSYSRLFDVKSAYSTPAGEFVCCRWHRARRVNRRRADGEGGGRRRSLGMSVDPTSKSILDDWKKEQQRKRDVSPEQRESVWDYPRPPRVEPNTRHVRVVHNGITVADTRRGYRVLETTHPPCYYIPVDDVDMQYVMLSRTKRQTYCEFKGPAVYFDVEVGWEFAEGAAWMYEFPTHPYRMLAEHVAFYASRVEECWVDDCRVRPEPGDFYGGWITDWIEWPPVKGGKAKGSGGDANAPK
;
A
#
# COMPACT_ATOMS: atom_id res chain seq x y z
N MET A 1 -57.34 41.67 -6.96
CA MET A 1 -56.08 42.32 -7.41
C MET A 1 -54.96 41.73 -6.55
N LEU A 2 -54.19 40.76 -7.07
CA LEU A 2 -52.94 40.93 -7.82
C LEU A 2 -51.87 41.57 -6.88
N PHE A 3 -50.66 41.06 -6.64
CA PHE A 3 -49.70 40.43 -7.55
C PHE A 3 -48.48 39.90 -6.75
N VAL A 4 -47.81 38.86 -7.26
CA VAL A 4 -46.46 38.37 -6.87
C VAL A 4 -45.43 39.04 -7.78
N PRO A 5 -44.19 39.39 -7.34
CA PRO A 5 -42.98 38.60 -7.69
C PRO A 5 -41.98 38.53 -6.50
N SER A 6 -41.17 37.50 -6.25
CA SER A 6 -40.26 36.64 -7.07
C SER A 6 -38.79 37.07 -7.01
N LEU A 7 -37.94 36.04 -6.78
CA LEU A 7 -36.50 35.84 -7.10
C LEU A 7 -35.39 36.14 -6.07
N SER A 8 -34.91 35.02 -5.52
CA SER A 8 -33.54 34.50 -5.65
C SER A 8 -32.36 35.15 -4.90
N ARG A 9 -31.83 34.38 -3.94
CA ARG A 9 -30.49 33.80 -4.11
C ARG A 9 -30.36 32.44 -3.42
N ALA A 10 -29.75 31.54 -4.15
CA ALA A 10 -29.55 30.12 -3.90
C ALA A 10 -28.21 29.83 -3.18
N LEU A 11 -28.25 28.77 -2.36
CA LEU A 11 -27.20 27.76 -2.03
C LEU A 11 -25.87 28.27 -1.40
N ALA A 12 -25.27 27.62 -0.40
CA ALA A 12 -25.15 26.18 -0.20
C ALA A 12 -25.14 25.82 1.29
N HIS A 13 -26.08 24.98 1.72
CA HIS A 13 -25.92 24.19 2.95
C HIS A 13 -25.25 22.87 2.56
N SER A 14 -24.06 22.65 3.09
CA SER A 14 -23.33 21.39 2.99
C SER A 14 -24.10 20.32 3.77
N SER A 15 -24.77 19.45 3.03
CA SER A 15 -25.37 18.22 3.56
C SER A 15 -24.25 17.21 3.78
N TYR A 16 -23.71 17.11 4.99
CA TYR A 16 -22.90 15.97 5.41
C TYR A 16 -23.14 15.69 6.90
N SER A 17 -24.33 15.16 7.20
CA SER A 17 -24.71 14.68 8.53
C SER A 17 -25.78 13.63 8.36
N ARG A 18 -25.40 12.48 7.80
CA ARG A 18 -26.14 11.21 7.89
C ARG A 18 -25.34 10.14 7.16
N LEU A 19 -24.72 9.24 7.91
CA LEU A 19 -24.45 7.83 7.58
C LEU A 19 -23.54 7.24 8.67
N PHE A 20 -24.05 7.14 9.90
CA PHE A 20 -23.47 6.29 10.93
C PHE A 20 -24.60 5.76 11.81
N ASP A 21 -25.27 4.71 11.35
CA ASP A 21 -25.92 3.75 12.24
C ASP A 21 -25.90 2.39 11.54
N VAL A 22 -24.88 1.59 11.84
CA VAL A 22 -24.89 0.15 11.58
C VAL A 22 -24.45 -0.50 12.88
N LYS A 23 -25.42 -0.79 13.74
CA LYS A 23 -25.27 -1.67 14.89
C LYS A 23 -24.96 -3.08 14.39
N SER A 24 -23.75 -3.58 14.67
CA SER A 24 -23.50 -5.01 14.80
C SER A 24 -23.09 -5.25 16.25
N ALA A 25 -23.88 -6.06 16.94
CA ALA A 25 -23.76 -6.30 18.36
C ALA A 25 -22.62 -7.27 18.66
N TYR A 26 -21.64 -6.82 19.42
CA TYR A 26 -20.88 -7.68 20.32
C TYR A 26 -20.93 -7.05 21.71
N SER A 27 -21.61 -7.74 22.62
CA SER A 27 -21.75 -7.36 24.02
C SER A 27 -20.46 -7.72 24.76
N THR A 28 -19.78 -6.73 25.30
CA THR A 28 -18.80 -6.90 26.39
C THR A 28 -19.23 -6.03 27.58
N PRO A 29 -19.22 -6.55 28.82
CA PRO A 29 -19.71 -5.83 29.97
C PRO A 29 -18.61 -4.91 30.54
N ALA A 30 -18.45 -3.74 29.93
CA ALA A 30 -17.90 -2.53 30.54
C ALA A 30 -18.08 -1.41 29.51
N GLY A 31 -19.17 -0.67 29.65
CA GLY A 31 -19.54 0.40 28.74
C GLY A 31 -18.62 1.61 28.91
N GLU A 32 -17.54 1.64 28.13
CA GLU A 32 -16.87 2.86 27.70
C GLU A 32 -16.52 2.71 26.21
N PHE A 33 -17.40 3.21 25.35
CA PHE A 33 -17.12 3.33 23.92
C PHE A 33 -16.14 4.48 23.72
N VAL A 34 -14.86 4.15 23.62
CA VAL A 34 -13.86 5.12 23.13
C VAL A 34 -14.02 5.19 21.61
N CYS A 35 -14.85 6.11 21.14
CA CYS A 35 -14.75 6.60 19.78
C CYS A 35 -13.41 7.35 19.70
N CYS A 36 -12.36 6.69 19.21
CA CYS A 36 -11.08 7.35 18.93
C CYS A 36 -11.32 8.39 17.84
N ARG A 37 -11.56 9.62 18.28
CA ARG A 37 -11.64 10.80 17.43
C ARG A 37 -10.21 11.12 17.01
N TRP A 38 -9.78 10.61 15.86
CA TRP A 38 -8.46 10.87 15.30
C TRP A 38 -8.24 12.37 15.12
N HIS A 39 -7.28 12.92 15.86
CA HIS A 39 -6.85 14.31 15.70
C HIS A 39 -6.08 14.45 14.37
N ARG A 40 -6.10 15.65 13.78
CA ARG A 40 -5.42 15.95 12.50
C ARG A 40 -3.98 15.43 12.49
N ALA A 41 -3.73 14.37 11.73
CA ALA A 41 -2.39 13.93 11.37
C ALA A 41 -1.61 15.08 10.70
N ARG A 42 -0.29 15.11 10.89
CA ARG A 42 0.56 16.12 10.25
C ARG A 42 0.54 15.87 8.74
N ARG A 43 0.37 16.93 7.94
CA ARG A 43 0.47 16.81 6.47
C ARG A 43 1.84 16.25 6.10
N VAL A 44 1.86 15.13 5.41
CA VAL A 44 3.07 14.62 4.75
C VAL A 44 3.50 15.66 3.70
N ASN A 45 4.79 16.00 3.68
CA ASN A 45 5.29 17.07 2.82
C ASN A 45 5.08 16.72 1.34
N ARG A 46 4.22 17.49 0.68
CA ARG A 46 3.84 17.37 -0.73
C ARG A 46 5.03 17.77 -1.61
N ARG A 47 5.81 16.83 -2.14
CA ARG A 47 6.78 17.10 -3.22
C ARG A 47 6.14 16.78 -4.58
N ARG A 48 5.92 17.81 -5.40
CA ARG A 48 5.59 17.67 -6.82
C ARG A 48 6.88 17.47 -7.62
N ALA A 49 6.84 16.58 -8.61
CA ALA A 49 7.85 16.50 -9.65
C ALA A 49 7.43 17.43 -10.80
N ASP A 50 8.13 18.54 -10.99
CA ASP A 50 7.94 19.47 -12.09
C ASP A 50 9.05 19.28 -13.14
N GLY A 51 8.69 19.21 -14.43
CA GLY A 51 9.63 19.11 -15.54
C GLY A 51 9.03 19.56 -16.87
N GLU A 52 9.39 20.77 -17.30
CA GLU A 52 8.95 21.46 -18.51
C GLU A 52 9.63 20.94 -19.79
N GLY A 53 8.92 21.06 -20.92
CA GLY A 53 9.36 20.67 -22.26
C GLY A 53 10.10 21.75 -23.06
N GLY A 54 10.95 21.30 -23.98
CA GLY A 54 11.59 22.15 -24.99
C GLY A 54 12.02 21.33 -26.21
N GLY A 55 11.40 21.57 -27.36
CA GLY A 55 11.64 20.84 -28.60
C GLY A 55 12.80 21.39 -29.45
N ARG A 56 13.50 20.51 -30.18
CA ARG A 56 14.30 20.82 -31.39
C ARG A 56 14.31 19.65 -32.39
N ARG A 57 14.33 19.98 -33.68
CA ARG A 57 14.18 19.07 -34.84
C ARG A 57 15.48 18.36 -35.27
N ARG A 58 15.33 17.04 -35.44
CA ARG A 58 15.80 16.08 -36.48
C ARG A 58 17.27 16.03 -36.95
N SER A 59 17.83 14.82 -36.81
CA SER A 59 18.54 14.11 -37.89
C SER A 59 18.24 12.61 -37.79
N LEU A 60 17.80 11.98 -38.90
CA LEU A 60 17.57 10.53 -38.99
C LEU A 60 18.92 9.79 -39.03
N GLY A 61 19.45 9.46 -37.85
CA GLY A 61 20.25 8.25 -37.66
C GLY A 61 19.33 7.15 -37.16
N MET A 62 19.61 5.89 -37.48
CA MET A 62 18.86 4.74 -36.97
C MET A 62 18.83 4.78 -35.43
N SER A 63 17.76 5.35 -34.87
CA SER A 63 17.65 5.58 -33.43
C SER A 63 17.15 4.30 -32.79
N VAL A 64 18.00 3.66 -32.00
CA VAL A 64 17.51 2.83 -30.90
C VAL A 64 16.49 3.67 -30.11
N ASP A 65 15.28 3.14 -29.97
CA ASP A 65 14.17 3.79 -29.24
C ASP A 65 14.71 4.28 -27.88
N PRO A 66 14.67 5.59 -27.57
CA PRO A 66 15.22 6.13 -26.32
C PRO A 66 14.65 5.44 -25.07
N THR A 67 13.43 4.89 -25.16
CA THR A 67 12.76 4.11 -24.11
C THR A 67 13.46 2.76 -23.86
N SER A 68 14.03 2.14 -24.89
CA SER A 68 14.71 0.84 -24.76
C SER A 68 16.06 0.93 -24.04
N LYS A 69 16.81 2.01 -24.29
CA LYS A 69 18.10 2.25 -23.64
C LYS A 69 17.92 2.60 -22.16
N SER A 70 16.89 3.39 -21.82
CA SER A 70 16.58 3.70 -20.42
C SER A 70 16.15 2.47 -19.64
N ILE A 71 15.30 1.60 -20.21
CA ILE A 71 14.90 0.33 -19.57
C ILE A 71 16.10 -0.58 -19.28
N LEU A 72 17.03 -0.72 -20.24
CA LEU A 72 18.26 -1.50 -20.07
C LEU A 72 19.17 -0.92 -18.99
N ASP A 73 19.32 0.39 -18.95
CA ASP A 73 20.15 1.07 -17.96
C ASP A 73 19.53 0.98 -16.55
N ASP A 74 18.21 1.08 -16.43
CA ASP A 74 17.49 0.93 -15.16
C ASP A 74 17.54 -0.52 -14.66
N TRP A 75 17.39 -1.50 -15.54
CA TRP A 75 17.60 -2.92 -15.19
C TRP A 75 19.02 -3.17 -14.70
N LYS A 76 20.05 -2.62 -15.38
CA LYS A 76 21.45 -2.77 -14.94
C LYS A 76 21.68 -2.17 -13.55
N LYS A 77 21.11 -0.98 -13.29
CA LYS A 77 21.18 -0.35 -11.96
C LYS A 77 20.50 -1.21 -10.89
N GLU A 78 19.34 -1.78 -11.19
CA GLU A 78 18.66 -2.70 -10.27
C GLU A 78 19.52 -3.94 -9.97
N GLN A 79 20.12 -4.57 -11.00
CA GLN A 79 21.01 -5.72 -10.80
C GLN A 79 22.25 -5.36 -9.98
N GLN A 80 22.81 -4.17 -10.21
CA GLN A 80 23.95 -3.69 -9.43
C GLN A 80 23.57 -3.48 -7.96
N ARG A 81 22.43 -2.83 -7.66
CA ARG A 81 21.96 -2.67 -6.27
C ARG A 81 21.82 -4.01 -5.55
N LYS A 82 21.24 -5.02 -6.19
CA LYS A 82 21.09 -6.37 -5.60
C LYS A 82 22.44 -7.03 -5.31
N ARG A 83 23.46 -6.77 -6.12
CA ARG A 83 24.84 -7.25 -5.88
C ARG A 83 25.51 -6.49 -4.74
N ASP A 84 25.20 -5.21 -4.59
CA ASP A 84 25.79 -4.34 -3.57
C ASP A 84 25.19 -4.56 -2.17
N VAL A 85 24.05 -5.27 -2.06
CA VAL A 85 23.51 -5.72 -0.76
C VAL A 85 24.50 -6.69 -0.11
N SER A 86 25.04 -6.28 1.04
CA SER A 86 26.01 -7.10 1.79
C SER A 86 25.34 -8.38 2.32
N PRO A 87 26.08 -9.49 2.48
CA PRO A 87 25.53 -10.75 2.98
C PRO A 87 24.80 -10.61 4.32
N GLU A 88 25.26 -9.71 5.19
CA GLU A 88 24.70 -9.46 6.52
C GLU A 88 23.37 -8.71 6.48
N GLN A 89 23.09 -8.02 5.36
CA GLN A 89 21.82 -7.32 5.14
C GLN A 89 20.77 -8.23 4.51
N ARG A 90 21.16 -9.38 3.97
CA ARG A 90 20.23 -10.31 3.33
C ARG A 90 19.43 -11.07 4.36
N GLU A 91 18.15 -11.23 4.08
CA GLU A 91 17.22 -11.95 4.93
C GLU A 91 16.47 -12.98 4.10
N SER A 92 16.34 -14.21 4.61
CA SER A 92 15.49 -15.22 4.01
C SER A 92 14.13 -15.26 4.71
N VAL A 93 13.04 -15.30 3.94
CA VAL A 93 11.70 -15.44 4.53
C VAL A 93 11.48 -16.79 5.24
N TRP A 94 12.34 -17.77 4.98
CA TRP A 94 12.33 -19.07 5.64
C TRP A 94 12.85 -19.01 7.08
N ASP A 95 13.60 -17.95 7.42
CA ASP A 95 14.13 -17.71 8.76
C ASP A 95 13.15 -16.92 9.65
N TYR A 96 12.02 -16.47 9.10
CA TYR A 96 11.02 -15.71 9.84
C TYR A 96 10.18 -16.62 10.75
N PRO A 97 9.88 -16.17 11.98
CA PRO A 97 9.27 -17.01 12.99
C PRO A 97 7.75 -17.13 12.83
N ARG A 98 7.21 -18.16 13.47
CA ARG A 98 5.81 -18.29 13.83
C ARG A 98 5.75 -18.64 15.33
N PRO A 99 5.12 -17.82 16.20
CA PRO A 99 4.35 -16.61 15.92
C PRO A 99 5.15 -15.47 15.27
N PRO A 100 4.48 -14.56 14.53
CA PRO A 100 5.12 -13.41 13.88
C PRO A 100 5.92 -12.56 14.85
N ARG A 101 7.08 -12.05 14.41
CA ARG A 101 7.91 -11.14 15.19
C ARG A 101 7.73 -9.71 14.69
N VAL A 102 7.46 -8.80 15.63
CA VAL A 102 7.39 -7.36 15.37
C VAL A 102 8.75 -6.75 15.67
N GLU A 103 9.30 -6.00 14.73
CA GLU A 103 10.58 -5.30 14.89
C GLU A 103 10.40 -3.81 14.61
N PRO A 104 10.96 -2.90 15.42
CA PRO A 104 11.04 -1.49 15.07
C PRO A 104 11.75 -1.32 13.73
N ASN A 105 11.22 -0.44 12.88
CA ASN A 105 11.80 -0.12 11.59
C ASN A 105 12.21 1.35 11.54
N THR A 106 13.52 1.58 11.41
CA THR A 106 14.12 2.92 11.25
C THR A 106 14.41 3.29 9.80
N ARG A 107 14.22 2.34 8.85
CA ARG A 107 14.34 2.61 7.41
C ARG A 107 13.23 3.56 6.97
N HIS A 108 13.51 4.37 5.94
CA HIS A 108 12.54 5.30 5.38
C HIS A 108 11.49 4.55 4.57
N VAL A 109 10.25 4.51 5.05
CA VAL A 109 9.14 3.86 4.35
C VAL A 109 8.29 4.93 3.68
N ARG A 110 7.96 4.73 2.40
CA ARG A 110 7.11 5.65 1.63
C ARG A 110 6.06 4.89 0.84
N VAL A 111 4.83 5.38 0.84
CA VAL A 111 3.71 4.88 0.03
C VAL A 111 3.24 6.00 -0.89
N VAL A 112 3.17 5.72 -2.18
CA VAL A 112 2.75 6.65 -3.24
C VAL A 112 1.58 6.05 -3.99
N HIS A 113 0.57 6.87 -4.25
CA HIS A 113 -0.56 6.51 -5.11
C HIS A 113 -1.02 7.73 -5.91
N ASN A 114 -1.19 7.55 -7.22
CA ASN A 114 -1.47 8.61 -8.19
C ASN A 114 -0.47 9.79 -8.08
N GLY A 115 0.82 9.45 -7.97
CA GLY A 115 1.91 10.41 -7.78
C GLY A 115 1.92 11.19 -6.46
N ILE A 116 0.99 10.92 -5.54
CA ILE A 116 0.91 11.57 -4.22
C ILE A 116 1.46 10.63 -3.15
N THR A 117 2.32 11.17 -2.28
CA THR A 117 2.77 10.45 -1.08
C THR A 117 1.63 10.38 -0.07
N VAL A 118 1.09 9.19 0.12
CA VAL A 118 0.02 8.88 1.08
C VAL A 118 0.59 8.58 2.47
N ALA A 119 1.81 8.05 2.55
CA ALA A 119 2.49 7.81 3.82
C ALA A 119 4.01 8.01 3.69
N ASP A 120 4.64 8.57 4.72
CA ASP A 120 6.09 8.79 4.78
C ASP A 120 6.56 8.70 6.25
N THR A 121 7.35 7.68 6.58
CA THR A 121 7.81 7.46 7.96
C THR A 121 9.24 6.95 8.06
N ARG A 122 9.87 7.21 9.21
CA ARG A 122 11.12 6.58 9.67
C ARG A 122 10.96 5.92 11.04
N ARG A 123 9.71 5.78 11.52
CA ARG A 123 9.39 5.34 12.88
C ARG A 123 8.20 4.38 12.88
N GLY A 124 8.32 3.29 12.12
CA GLY A 124 7.28 2.27 12.05
C GLY A 124 7.72 0.95 12.66
N TYR A 125 6.95 -0.09 12.36
CA TYR A 125 7.32 -1.48 12.61
C TYR A 125 7.36 -2.25 11.30
N ARG A 126 8.15 -3.32 11.27
CA ARG A 126 8.01 -4.39 10.28
C ARG A 126 7.58 -5.66 11.01
N VAL A 127 6.75 -6.46 10.36
CA VAL A 127 6.32 -7.76 10.87
C VAL A 127 6.91 -8.85 10.01
N LEU A 128 7.67 -9.73 10.65
CA LEU A 128 8.29 -10.90 10.05
C LEU A 128 7.42 -12.11 10.36
N GLU A 129 6.89 -12.74 9.33
CA GLU A 129 5.98 -13.88 9.43
C GLU A 129 6.44 -14.97 8.46
N THR A 130 6.57 -16.19 8.97
CA THR A 130 7.10 -17.35 8.25
C THR A 130 6.63 -17.40 6.81
N THR A 131 7.58 -17.55 5.88
CA THR A 131 7.34 -17.67 4.44
C THR A 131 6.60 -16.49 3.82
N HIS A 132 6.60 -15.29 4.41
CA HIS A 132 6.03 -14.06 3.82
C HIS A 132 7.04 -12.91 3.90
N PRO A 133 7.18 -12.05 2.87
CA PRO A 133 8.01 -10.87 2.99
C PRO A 133 7.42 -9.94 4.07
N PRO A 134 8.21 -9.07 4.68
CA PRO A 134 7.74 -8.23 5.77
C PRO A 134 6.59 -7.32 5.33
N CYS A 135 5.61 -7.16 6.22
CA CYS A 135 4.66 -6.07 6.13
C CYS A 135 5.17 -4.89 6.96
N TYR A 136 5.02 -3.67 6.44
CA TYR A 136 5.42 -2.45 7.13
C TYR A 136 4.20 -1.75 7.71
N TYR A 137 4.25 -1.47 9.01
CA TYR A 137 3.21 -0.83 9.79
C TYR A 137 3.64 0.59 10.12
N ILE A 138 2.92 1.55 9.54
CA ILE A 138 3.21 2.98 9.59
C ILE A 138 2.31 3.62 10.63
N PRO A 139 2.83 4.43 11.58
CA PRO A 139 1.99 5.13 12.53
C PRO A 139 0.97 6.01 11.80
N VAL A 140 -0.27 6.05 12.27
CA VAL A 140 -1.35 6.86 11.66
C VAL A 140 -0.96 8.34 11.52
N ASP A 141 -0.13 8.87 12.42
CA ASP A 141 0.37 10.25 12.38
C ASP A 141 1.25 10.58 11.15
N ASP A 142 1.84 9.56 10.54
CA ASP A 142 2.69 9.65 9.35
C ASP A 142 1.94 9.22 8.07
N VAL A 143 0.63 8.94 8.19
CA VAL A 143 -0.28 8.66 7.08
C VAL A 143 -1.16 9.88 6.83
N ASP A 144 -1.25 10.31 5.57
CA ASP A 144 -2.15 11.38 5.18
C ASP A 144 -3.58 10.85 5.06
N MET A 145 -4.27 10.82 6.20
CA MET A 145 -5.63 10.29 6.35
C MET A 145 -6.69 10.99 5.51
N GLN A 146 -6.38 12.10 4.82
CA GLN A 146 -7.30 12.68 3.84
C GLN A 146 -7.50 11.76 2.62
N TYR A 147 -6.55 10.86 2.36
CA TYR A 147 -6.57 9.90 1.24
C TYR A 147 -6.90 8.48 1.67
N VAL A 148 -7.03 8.21 2.98
CA VAL A 148 -7.21 6.87 3.54
C VAL A 148 -8.50 6.84 4.36
N MET A 149 -9.48 6.04 3.93
CA MET A 149 -10.82 6.00 4.53
C MET A 149 -11.27 4.58 4.77
N LEU A 150 -12.16 4.38 5.73
CA LEU A 150 -12.70 3.04 6.03
C LEU A 150 -13.28 2.39 4.78
N SER A 151 -12.97 1.11 4.58
CA SER A 151 -13.33 0.42 3.35
C SER A 151 -14.84 0.25 3.21
N ARG A 152 -15.36 0.53 2.00
CA ARG A 152 -16.78 0.43 1.67
C ARG A 152 -17.31 -1.02 1.74
N THR A 153 -16.43 -2.00 1.56
CA THR A 153 -16.77 -3.43 1.51
C THR A 153 -17.13 -4.03 2.86
N LYS A 154 -16.87 -3.32 3.98
CA LYS A 154 -16.99 -3.82 5.36
C LYS A 154 -16.23 -5.14 5.60
N ARG A 155 -15.25 -5.46 4.74
CA ARG A 155 -14.41 -6.65 4.89
C ARG A 155 -13.67 -6.56 6.22
N GLN A 156 -13.72 -7.65 6.98
CA GLN A 156 -12.89 -7.88 8.14
C GLN A 156 -12.25 -9.26 7.99
N THR A 157 -10.98 -9.35 8.36
CA THR A 157 -10.26 -10.63 8.43
C THR A 157 -9.77 -10.83 9.86
N TYR A 158 -9.56 -12.08 10.24
CA TYR A 158 -9.09 -12.43 11.56
C TYR A 158 -7.74 -13.15 11.44
N CYS A 159 -6.73 -12.65 12.15
CA CYS A 159 -5.45 -13.31 12.31
C CYS A 159 -5.41 -13.99 13.68
N GLU A 160 -5.03 -15.28 13.71
CA GLU A 160 -4.93 -16.05 14.96
C GLU A 160 -3.99 -15.42 16.00
N PHE A 161 -2.98 -14.68 15.54
CA PHE A 161 -2.03 -13.99 16.41
C PHE A 161 -2.44 -12.57 16.74
N LYS A 162 -2.83 -11.78 15.72
CA LYS A 162 -2.95 -10.32 15.83
C LYS A 162 -4.38 -9.87 16.15
N GLY A 163 -5.39 -10.70 15.90
CA GLY A 163 -6.80 -10.36 16.11
C GLY A 163 -7.49 -9.85 14.82
N PRO A 164 -8.60 -9.10 14.96
CA PRO A 164 -9.37 -8.62 13.82
C PRO A 164 -8.69 -7.44 13.11
N ALA A 165 -8.63 -7.51 11.78
CA ALA A 165 -8.15 -6.43 10.94
C ALA A 165 -9.34 -5.62 10.37
N VAL A 166 -9.19 -4.30 10.38
CA VAL A 166 -10.06 -3.36 9.68
C VAL A 166 -9.35 -2.89 8.40
N TYR A 167 -10.10 -2.72 7.32
CA TYR A 167 -9.57 -2.36 6.01
C TYR A 167 -9.92 -0.92 5.63
N PHE A 168 -9.05 -0.32 4.83
CA PHE A 168 -9.18 1.04 4.31
C PHE A 168 -9.02 1.05 2.79
N ASP A 169 -9.81 1.89 2.16
CA ASP A 169 -9.64 2.25 0.76
C ASP A 169 -8.69 3.46 0.68
N VAL A 170 -7.92 3.54 -0.40
CA VAL A 170 -7.06 4.70 -0.71
C VAL A 170 -7.64 5.41 -1.93
N GLU A 171 -7.94 6.71 -1.81
CA GLU A 171 -8.52 7.51 -2.88
C GLU A 171 -7.69 8.77 -3.08
N VAL A 172 -7.09 8.93 -4.26
CA VAL A 172 -6.27 10.10 -4.61
C VAL A 172 -6.73 10.62 -5.98
N GLY A 173 -7.42 11.76 -5.98
CA GLY A 173 -7.94 12.35 -7.20
C GLY A 173 -9.02 11.45 -7.82
N TRP A 174 -8.71 10.85 -8.97
CA TRP A 174 -9.63 9.96 -9.71
C TRP A 174 -9.30 8.48 -9.53
N GLU A 175 -8.18 8.16 -8.88
CA GLU A 175 -7.72 6.81 -8.66
C GLU A 175 -8.25 6.31 -7.30
N PHE A 176 -8.80 5.09 -7.32
CA PHE A 176 -9.40 4.44 -6.18
C PHE A 176 -8.84 3.03 -6.02
N ALA A 177 -8.22 2.76 -4.88
CA ALA A 177 -7.67 1.48 -4.52
C ALA A 177 -8.45 0.87 -3.35
N GLU A 178 -9.35 -0.06 -3.67
CA GLU A 178 -10.21 -0.73 -2.69
C GLU A 178 -9.41 -1.66 -1.77
N GLY A 179 -9.62 -1.54 -0.46
CA GLY A 179 -8.99 -2.38 0.55
C GLY A 179 -7.46 -2.40 0.42
N ALA A 180 -6.86 -1.28 0.04
CA ALA A 180 -5.43 -1.15 -0.20
C ALA A 180 -4.61 -1.06 1.09
N ALA A 181 -5.27 -0.81 2.23
CA ALA A 181 -4.63 -0.76 3.53
C ALA A 181 -5.43 -1.48 4.61
N TRP A 182 -4.77 -1.82 5.72
CA TRP A 182 -5.39 -2.42 6.89
C TRP A 182 -4.73 -1.96 8.19
N MET A 183 -5.43 -2.16 9.31
CA MET A 183 -4.95 -1.91 10.67
C MET A 183 -5.52 -2.97 11.61
N TYR A 184 -4.78 -3.29 12.66
CA TYR A 184 -5.31 -3.99 13.82
C TYR A 184 -5.70 -2.93 14.88
N GLU A 185 -6.98 -2.58 14.95
CA GLU A 185 -7.47 -1.54 15.87
C GLU A 185 -7.33 -1.98 17.34
N PHE A 186 -7.63 -3.25 17.60
CA PHE A 186 -7.51 -3.87 18.92
C PHE A 186 -6.65 -5.14 18.82
N PRO A 187 -5.33 -5.02 18.65
CA PRO A 187 -4.47 -6.19 18.56
C PRO A 187 -4.45 -6.97 19.88
N THR A 188 -4.14 -8.26 19.80
CA THR A 188 -3.90 -9.06 21.02
C THR A 188 -2.68 -8.52 21.80
N HIS A 189 -2.57 -8.88 23.09
CA HIS A 189 -1.57 -8.33 23.99
C HIS A 189 -0.11 -8.37 23.47
N PRO A 190 0.37 -9.47 22.83
CA PRO A 190 1.74 -9.52 22.28
C PRO A 190 1.97 -8.58 21.10
N TYR A 191 0.91 -8.15 20.40
CA TYR A 191 0.97 -7.32 19.19
C TYR A 191 0.41 -5.90 19.39
N ARG A 192 0.12 -5.50 20.64
CA ARG A 192 -0.48 -4.21 20.97
C ARG A 192 0.29 -2.99 20.44
N MET A 193 1.60 -3.12 20.17
CA MET A 193 2.40 -2.05 19.58
C MET A 193 1.98 -1.72 18.13
N LEU A 194 1.25 -2.61 17.46
CA LEU A 194 0.70 -2.39 16.12
C LEU A 194 -0.64 -1.62 16.15
N ALA A 195 -1.19 -1.35 17.33
CA ALA A 195 -2.35 -0.46 17.45
C ALA A 195 -2.00 0.90 16.83
N GLU A 196 -2.97 1.52 16.15
CA GLU A 196 -2.78 2.83 15.49
C GLU A 196 -1.71 2.84 14.38
N HIS A 197 -1.36 1.66 13.83
CA HIS A 197 -0.48 1.55 12.67
C HIS A 197 -1.20 0.95 11.46
N VAL A 198 -1.01 1.59 10.32
CA VAL A 198 -1.58 1.22 9.03
C VAL A 198 -0.53 0.49 8.20
N ALA A 199 -0.89 -0.65 7.63
CA ALA A 199 -0.11 -1.35 6.62
C ALA A 199 -0.80 -1.27 5.25
N PHE A 200 -0.01 -1.34 4.18
CA PHE A 200 -0.50 -1.19 2.80
C PHE A 200 -0.13 -2.40 1.95
N TYR A 201 -1.06 -2.83 1.09
CA TYR A 201 -0.80 -3.82 0.04
C TYR A 201 -0.01 -3.14 -1.08
N ALA A 202 1.27 -3.50 -1.23
CA ALA A 202 2.10 -2.97 -2.32
C ALA A 202 1.55 -3.31 -3.72
N SER A 203 0.67 -4.32 -3.85
CA SER A 203 -0.01 -4.68 -5.09
C SER A 203 -1.17 -3.75 -5.46
N ARG A 204 -1.66 -2.92 -4.52
CA ARG A 204 -2.87 -2.09 -4.68
C ARG A 204 -2.60 -0.60 -4.71
N VAL A 205 -1.38 -0.19 -4.36
CA VAL A 205 -0.91 1.20 -4.49
C VAL A 205 0.11 1.30 -5.62
N GLU A 206 0.43 2.52 -6.04
CA GLU A 206 1.28 2.71 -7.23
C GLU A 206 2.74 2.37 -6.93
N GLU A 207 3.26 2.86 -5.79
CA GLU A 207 4.62 2.59 -5.36
C GLU A 207 4.74 2.48 -3.85
N CYS A 208 5.53 1.50 -3.43
CA CYS A 208 6.03 1.39 -2.07
C CYS A 208 7.56 1.44 -2.10
N TRP A 209 8.16 2.08 -1.11
CA TRP A 209 9.60 2.27 -0.99
C TRP A 209 10.07 1.96 0.41
N VAL A 210 11.24 1.32 0.51
CA VAL A 210 12.01 1.18 1.75
C VAL A 210 13.42 1.68 1.49
N ASP A 211 13.81 2.77 2.15
CA ASP A 211 14.93 3.63 1.77
C ASP A 211 14.84 3.99 0.27
N ASP A 212 15.86 3.63 -0.51
CA ASP A 212 15.91 3.86 -1.97
C ASP A 212 15.48 2.63 -2.79
N CYS A 213 15.00 1.57 -2.11
CA CYS A 213 14.53 0.35 -2.76
C CYS A 213 13.04 0.45 -3.08
N ARG A 214 12.71 0.41 -4.38
CA ARG A 214 11.32 0.21 -4.82
C ARG A 214 10.90 -1.21 -4.46
N VAL A 215 9.78 -1.32 -3.77
CA VAL A 215 9.22 -2.60 -3.33
C VAL A 215 8.57 -3.31 -4.49
N ARG A 216 8.80 -4.61 -4.59
CA ARG A 216 8.01 -5.52 -5.42
C ARG A 216 6.92 -6.15 -4.55
N PRO A 217 5.67 -6.19 -5.00
CA PRO A 217 4.62 -6.82 -4.22
C PRO A 217 4.83 -8.33 -4.15
N GLU A 218 4.56 -8.92 -2.98
CA GLU A 218 4.32 -10.36 -2.90
C GLU A 218 3.21 -10.76 -3.87
N PRO A 219 3.38 -11.83 -4.68
CA PRO A 219 2.31 -12.30 -5.55
C PRO A 219 1.06 -12.71 -4.76
N GLY A 220 -0.08 -12.15 -5.14
CA GLY A 220 -1.36 -12.37 -4.49
C GLY A 220 -1.69 -11.31 -3.43
N ASP A 221 -2.95 -11.31 -2.98
CA ASP A 221 -3.51 -10.24 -2.14
C ASP A 221 -3.93 -10.73 -0.74
N PHE A 222 -3.29 -11.80 -0.26
CA PHE A 222 -3.60 -12.35 1.06
C PHE A 222 -2.77 -11.69 2.17
N TYR A 223 -1.44 -11.78 2.09
CA TYR A 223 -0.52 -11.30 3.14
C TYR A 223 -0.04 -9.87 2.91
N GLY A 224 0.13 -9.43 1.65
CA GLY A 224 0.55 -8.07 1.33
C GLY A 224 2.01 -7.76 1.64
N GLY A 225 2.88 -8.77 1.63
CA GLY A 225 4.30 -8.60 1.93
C GLY A 225 5.06 -7.74 0.91
N TRP A 226 6.09 -7.06 1.40
CA TRP A 226 6.93 -6.15 0.63
C TRP A 226 8.29 -6.78 0.33
N ILE A 227 8.56 -7.08 -0.95
CA ILE A 227 9.84 -7.67 -1.38
C ILE A 227 10.83 -6.54 -1.74
N THR A 228 11.88 -6.38 -0.94
CA THR A 228 13.00 -5.46 -1.20
C THR A 228 14.18 -6.20 -1.86
N ASP A 229 15.25 -5.47 -2.20
CA ASP A 229 16.44 -6.04 -2.84
C ASP A 229 17.25 -6.96 -1.90
N TRP A 230 17.05 -6.85 -0.59
CA TRP A 230 17.72 -7.68 0.42
C TRP A 230 16.87 -8.83 0.97
N ILE A 231 15.62 -8.97 0.53
CA ILE A 231 14.77 -10.10 0.92
C ILE A 231 14.89 -11.21 -0.13
N GLU A 232 15.40 -12.34 0.32
CA GLU A 232 15.44 -13.57 -0.46
C GLU A 232 14.11 -14.31 -0.35
N TRP A 233 13.34 -14.23 -1.43
CA TRP A 233 12.11 -14.95 -1.65
C TRP A 233 12.27 -15.86 -2.87
N PRO A 234 12.42 -17.18 -2.73
CA PRO A 234 12.52 -18.03 -3.91
C PRO A 234 11.17 -18.05 -4.66
N PRO A 235 11.17 -18.21 -5.99
CA PRO A 235 9.96 -18.55 -6.70
C PRO A 235 9.40 -19.84 -6.10
N VAL A 236 8.11 -19.84 -5.76
CA VAL A 236 7.40 -21.04 -5.30
C VAL A 236 7.61 -22.13 -6.36
N LYS A 237 8.45 -23.13 -6.05
CA LYS A 237 8.57 -24.34 -6.86
C LYS A 237 7.25 -25.10 -6.73
N GLY A 238 6.34 -24.99 -7.69
CA GLY A 238 5.06 -25.69 -7.57
C GLY A 238 4.02 -25.40 -8.65
N GLY A 239 4.40 -25.48 -9.92
CA GLY A 239 3.44 -25.49 -11.02
C GLY A 239 4.16 -25.58 -12.34
N LYS A 240 4.22 -26.77 -12.94
CA LYS A 240 4.76 -26.94 -14.29
C LYS A 240 4.03 -25.96 -15.21
N ALA A 241 4.77 -25.06 -15.85
CA ALA A 241 4.30 -24.48 -17.10
C ALA A 241 3.98 -25.67 -18.01
N LYS A 242 2.69 -25.92 -18.25
CA LYS A 242 2.30 -26.84 -19.32
C LYS A 242 2.82 -26.19 -20.59
N GLY A 243 3.91 -26.74 -21.12
CA GLY A 243 4.36 -26.44 -22.46
C GLY A 243 3.18 -26.62 -23.39
N SER A 244 2.84 -25.56 -24.11
CA SER A 244 2.02 -25.63 -25.30
C SER A 244 2.79 -26.47 -26.33
N GLY A 245 2.60 -27.79 -26.27
CA GLY A 245 2.96 -28.69 -27.35
C GLY A 245 2.06 -28.37 -28.53
N GLY A 246 2.68 -27.87 -29.59
CA GLY A 246 2.04 -27.57 -30.85
C GLY A 246 1.49 -28.81 -31.55
N ASP A 247 0.39 -28.56 -32.25
CA ASP A 247 0.09 -29.04 -33.60
C ASP A 247 0.22 -30.53 -33.90
N ALA A 248 -0.92 -31.22 -33.78
CA ALA A 248 -1.22 -32.37 -34.61
C ALA A 248 -2.66 -32.26 -35.11
N ASN A 249 -2.85 -31.57 -36.23
CA ASN A 249 -4.00 -31.83 -37.10
C ASN A 249 -3.62 -31.55 -38.56
N ALA A 250 -3.27 -32.62 -39.28
CA ALA A 250 -3.24 -32.65 -40.73
C ALA A 250 -4.20 -33.77 -41.17
N PRO A 251 -5.21 -33.48 -42.03
CA PRO A 251 -6.15 -34.48 -42.49
C PRO A 251 -5.55 -35.33 -43.61
N LYS A 252 -6.03 -36.58 -43.72
CA LYS A 252 -5.97 -37.35 -44.97
C LYS A 252 -7.15 -36.96 -45.85
#